data_AF-A0A6B3EVQ8-F1
#
_entry.id   AF-A0A6B3EVQ8-F1
#
_cell.length_a   1.000
_cell.length_b   1.000
_cell.length_c   1.000
_cell.angle_alpha   90.00
_cell.angle_beta   90.00
_cell.angle_gamma   90.00
#
_symmetry.space_group_name_H-M   'P 1'
#
loop_
_entity.id
_entity.type
_entity.pdbx_description
1 polymer ?
#
loop_
_entity_poly.entity_id
_entity_poly.type
_entity_poly.pdbx_seq_one_letter_code
_entity_poly.pdbx_strand_id
1 'polypeptide(L)'
;MSTQHPVELAELVTHAREGDPAAQDALISAHLPLVYNVVGRALNGSVDVDDVVQDTMLRALDGLAGLREPGSFRSWLVAIAMNRVRRHWQDRQAAPGGVEEADRAPDPGADFVDLTVLRLQLS
;
A
#
# COMPACT_ATOMS: atom_id res chain seq x y z
N MET A 1 -2.82 11.88 25.56
CA MET A 1 -2.23 10.80 24.76
C MET A 1 -1.57 11.44 23.57
N SER A 2 -0.27 11.19 23.42
CA SER A 2 0.73 12.09 22.85
C SER A 2 0.60 12.32 21.34
N THR A 3 0.66 13.58 20.94
CA THR A 3 0.73 14.10 19.56
C THR A 3 2.13 13.96 18.93
N GLN A 4 2.98 13.04 19.41
CA GLN A 4 4.39 12.89 19.00
C GLN A 4 4.59 12.03 17.72
N HIS A 5 3.61 11.23 17.31
CA HIS A 5 3.79 10.26 16.22
C HIS A 5 3.81 10.74 14.75
N PRO A 6 3.24 11.89 14.34
CA PRO A 6 3.24 12.27 12.92
C PRO A 6 4.62 12.71 12.41
N VAL A 7 5.39 13.41 13.25
CA VAL A 7 6.73 13.91 12.92
C VAL A 7 7.72 12.75 12.87
N GLU A 8 7.66 11.84 13.84
CA GLU A 8 8.47 10.62 13.87
C GLU A 8 8.24 9.74 12.64
N LEU A 9 6.98 9.61 12.18
CA LEU A 9 6.68 8.86 10.97
C LEU A 9 7.23 9.55 9.72
N ALA A 10 7.09 10.87 9.60
CA ALA A 10 7.61 11.60 8.45
C ALA A 10 9.14 11.51 8.34
N GLU A 11 9.85 11.56 9.48
CA GLU A 11 11.30 11.35 9.54
C GLU A 11 11.68 9.91 9.17
N LEU A 12 10.98 8.91 9.72
CA LEU A 12 11.17 7.49 9.38
C LEU A 12 10.97 7.25 7.88
N VAL A 13 9.90 7.81 7.30
CA VAL A 13 9.64 7.72 5.86
C VAL A 13 10.73 8.42 5.06
N THR A 14 11.25 9.55 5.53
CA THR A 14 12.34 10.26 4.85
C THR A 14 13.62 9.40 4.80
N HIS A 15 14.04 8.82 5.91
CA HIS A 15 15.20 7.93 5.93
C HIS A 15 14.98 6.67 5.08
N ALA A 16 13.79 6.08 5.14
CA ALA A 16 13.47 4.91 4.33
C ALA A 16 13.50 5.21 2.82
N ARG A 17 13.08 6.42 2.40
CA ARG A 17 13.18 6.92 1.02
C ARG A 17 14.61 7.11 0.54
N GLU A 18 15.50 7.49 1.43
CA GLU A 18 16.94 7.65 1.15
C GLU A 18 17.66 6.30 1.04
N GLY A 19 16.96 5.19 1.28
CA GLY A 19 17.50 3.84 1.14
C GLY A 19 18.10 3.26 2.42
N ASP A 20 17.82 3.86 3.59
CA ASP A 20 18.20 3.27 4.88
C ASP A 20 17.44 1.95 5.11
N PRO A 21 18.15 0.80 5.13
CA PRO A 21 17.50 -0.51 5.27
C PRO A 21 16.78 -0.70 6.60
N ALA A 22 17.29 -0.11 7.70
CA ALA A 22 16.67 -0.22 9.01
C ALA A 22 15.38 0.63 9.07
N ALA A 23 15.39 1.80 8.44
CA ALA A 23 14.20 2.63 8.30
C ALA A 23 13.15 1.96 7.42
N GLN A 24 13.56 1.32 6.31
CA GLN A 24 12.65 0.54 5.46
C GLN A 24 12.01 -0.63 6.21
N ASP A 25 12.81 -1.43 6.92
CA ASP A 25 12.30 -2.56 7.70
C ASP A 25 11.31 -2.12 8.79
N ALA A 26 11.65 -1.07 9.54
CA ALA A 26 10.78 -0.50 10.56
C ALA A 26 9.47 0.05 9.97
N LEU A 27 9.55 0.75 8.83
CA LEU A 27 8.40 1.33 8.17
C LEU A 27 7.43 0.26 7.65
N ILE A 28 7.96 -0.77 6.97
CA ILE A 28 7.20 -1.90 6.44
C ILE A 28 6.57 -2.70 7.58
N SER A 29 7.36 -3.07 8.60
CA SER A 29 6.89 -3.83 9.75
C SER A 29 5.76 -3.11 10.50
N ALA A 30 5.88 -1.80 10.69
CA ALA A 30 4.85 -1.01 11.36
C ALA A 30 3.52 -0.93 10.59
N HIS A 31 3.55 -1.07 9.26
CA HIS A 31 2.37 -0.90 8.41
C HIS A 31 1.82 -2.21 7.83
N LEU A 32 2.52 -3.32 8.00
CA LEU A 32 2.05 -4.64 7.59
C LEU A 32 0.64 -4.96 8.14
N PRO A 33 0.30 -4.70 9.42
CA PRO A 33 -1.05 -4.93 9.93
C PRO A 33 -2.12 -4.08 9.23
N LEU A 34 -1.80 -2.85 8.80
CA LEU A 34 -2.74 -2.01 8.06
C LEU A 34 -3.07 -2.62 6.71
N VAL A 35 -2.05 -3.10 5.98
CA VAL A 35 -2.23 -3.71 4.65
C VAL A 35 -3.03 -5.00 4.78
N TYR A 36 -2.71 -5.86 5.75
CA TYR A 36 -3.51 -7.06 6.05
C TYR A 36 -4.98 -6.74 6.31
N ASN A 37 -5.29 -5.71 7.09
CA ASN A 37 -6.66 -5.32 7.37
C ASN A 37 -7.40 -4.82 6.12
N VAL A 38 -6.75 -3.98 5.30
CA VAL A 38 -7.34 -3.45 4.07
C VAL A 38 -7.60 -4.57 3.06
N VAL A 39 -6.57 -5.38 2.77
CA VAL A 39 -6.65 -6.48 1.80
C VAL A 39 -7.60 -7.58 2.28
N GLY A 40 -7.46 -8.02 3.53
CA GLY A 40 -8.28 -9.08 4.11
C GLY A 40 -9.77 -8.73 4.09
N ARG A 41 -10.11 -7.47 4.36
CA ARG A 41 -11.48 -6.99 4.25
C ARG A 41 -11.96 -6.95 2.80
N ALA A 42 -11.12 -6.45 1.88
CA ALA A 42 -11.52 -6.30 0.48
C ALA A 42 -11.61 -7.63 -0.28
N LEU A 43 -10.87 -8.66 0.16
CA LEU A 43 -10.93 -10.03 -0.37
C LEU A 43 -11.81 -10.97 0.46
N ASN A 44 -12.49 -10.44 1.49
CA ASN A 44 -13.40 -11.17 2.37
C ASN A 44 -12.80 -12.50 2.91
N GLY A 45 -11.52 -12.46 3.30
CA GLY A 45 -10.79 -13.61 3.83
C GLY A 45 -10.38 -14.68 2.80
N SER A 46 -10.26 -14.33 1.51
CA SER A 46 -9.70 -15.24 0.49
C SER A 46 -8.32 -15.79 0.90
N VAL A 47 -7.96 -16.97 0.40
CA VAL A 47 -6.61 -17.54 0.52
C VAL A 47 -5.53 -16.65 -0.12
N ASP A 48 -5.92 -15.82 -1.09
CA ASP A 48 -5.01 -14.95 -1.83
C ASP A 48 -4.60 -13.67 -1.06
N VAL A 49 -5.04 -13.52 0.20
CA VAL A 49 -4.73 -12.32 1.01
C VAL A 49 -3.22 -12.16 1.20
N ASP A 50 -2.50 -13.24 1.53
CA ASP A 50 -1.06 -13.17 1.76
C ASP A 50 -0.29 -12.75 0.49
N ASP A 51 -0.69 -13.26 -0.68
CA ASP A 51 -0.07 -12.92 -1.96
C ASP A 51 -0.28 -11.44 -2.31
N VAL A 52 -1.50 -10.94 -2.13
CA VAL A 52 -1.83 -9.54 -2.41
C VAL A 52 -1.16 -8.59 -1.41
N VAL A 53 -1.03 -8.99 -0.14
CA VAL A 53 -0.29 -8.24 0.87
C VAL A 53 1.19 -8.19 0.50
N GLN A 54 1.81 -9.34 0.20
CA GLN A 54 3.23 -9.40 -0.14
C GLN A 54 3.56 -8.50 -1.33
N ASP A 55 2.82 -8.63 -2.42
CA ASP A 55 3.03 -7.84 -3.61
C ASP A 55 2.79 -6.33 -3.36
N THR A 56 1.82 -5.98 -2.50
CA THR A 56 1.63 -4.60 -2.04
C THR A 56 2.87 -4.05 -1.34
N MET A 57 3.47 -4.83 -0.41
CA MET A 57 4.66 -4.38 0.32
C MET A 57 5.88 -4.24 -0.58
N LEU A 58 6.07 -5.17 -1.53
CA LEU A 58 7.16 -5.09 -2.51
C LEU A 58 7.06 -3.82 -3.37
N ARG A 59 5.87 -3.52 -3.89
CA ARG A 59 5.64 -2.29 -4.67
C ARG A 59 5.76 -1.02 -3.83
N ALA A 60 5.40 -1.11 -2.56
CA ALA A 60 5.61 0.00 -1.63
C ALA A 60 7.11 0.24 -1.41
N LEU A 61 7.95 -0.79 -1.33
CA LEU A 61 9.41 -0.60 -1.26
C LEU A 61 9.96 0.00 -2.56
N ASP A 62 9.58 -0.57 -3.72
CA ASP A 62 10.06 -0.11 -5.03
C ASP A 62 9.65 1.33 -5.34
N GLY A 63 8.43 1.72 -4.95
CA GLY A 63 7.88 3.06 -5.18
C GLY A 63 8.29 4.10 -4.13
N LEU A 64 8.89 3.68 -3.01
CA LEU A 64 9.09 4.53 -1.84
C LEU A 64 9.91 5.78 -2.17
N ALA A 65 11.03 5.62 -2.87
CA ALA A 65 11.92 6.73 -3.23
C ALA A 65 11.20 7.86 -3.97
N GLY A 66 10.14 7.54 -4.72
CA GLY A 66 9.33 8.52 -5.45
C GLY A 66 8.30 9.27 -4.62
N LEU A 67 7.97 8.83 -3.40
CA LEU A 67 6.95 9.45 -2.54
C LEU A 67 7.32 10.90 -2.20
N ARG A 68 6.62 11.88 -2.75
CA ARG A 68 7.02 13.30 -2.61
C ARG A 68 6.78 13.86 -1.20
N GLU A 69 5.69 13.45 -0.56
CA GLU A 69 5.27 13.93 0.74
C GLU A 69 5.31 12.79 1.77
N PRO A 70 6.28 12.78 2.70
CA PRO A 70 6.40 11.74 3.72
C PRO A 70 5.15 11.56 4.59
N GLY A 71 4.44 12.64 4.89
CA GLY A 71 3.20 12.62 5.66
C GLY A 71 2.05 11.86 4.98
N SER A 72 2.14 11.67 3.67
CA SER A 72 1.15 10.97 2.85
C SER A 72 1.43 9.47 2.69
N PHE A 73 2.45 8.93 3.37
CA PHE A 73 2.84 7.51 3.26
C PHE A 73 1.67 6.55 3.50
N ARG A 74 0.87 6.79 4.56
CA ARG A 74 -0.23 5.89 4.92
C ARG A 74 -1.31 5.82 3.83
N SER A 75 -1.75 6.96 3.31
CA SER A 75 -2.77 7.01 2.24
C SER A 75 -2.22 6.44 0.94
N TRP A 76 -0.97 6.73 0.62
CA TRP A 76 -0.27 6.15 -0.53
C TRP A 76 -0.18 4.62 -0.46
N LEU A 77 0.19 4.06 0.70
CA LEU A 77 0.25 2.61 0.91
C LEU A 77 -1.13 1.95 0.74
N VAL A 78 -2.19 2.58 1.27
CA VAL A 78 -3.56 2.09 1.09
C VAL A 78 -3.97 2.13 -0.39
N ALA A 79 -3.56 3.16 -1.14
CA ALA A 79 -3.84 3.25 -2.57
C ALA A 79 -3.16 2.10 -3.36
N ILE A 80 -1.92 1.75 -3.02
CA ILE A 80 -1.25 0.57 -3.59
C ILE A 80 -2.05 -0.69 -3.28
N ALA A 81 -2.42 -0.92 -2.02
CA ALA A 81 -3.19 -2.09 -1.61
C ALA A 81 -4.51 -2.23 -2.39
N MET A 82 -5.26 -1.14 -2.55
CA MET A 82 -6.52 -1.14 -3.30
C MET A 82 -6.33 -1.41 -4.79
N ASN A 83 -5.25 -0.88 -5.39
CA ASN A 83 -4.89 -1.19 -6.77
C ASN A 83 -4.57 -2.69 -6.94
N ARG A 84 -3.92 -3.30 -5.95
CA ARG A 84 -3.60 -4.74 -5.98
C ARG A 84 -4.81 -5.62 -5.83
N VAL A 85 -5.71 -5.29 -4.92
CA VAL A 85 -7.02 -5.95 -4.81
C VAL A 85 -7.77 -5.86 -6.15
N ARG A 86 -7.83 -4.67 -6.77
CA ARG A 86 -8.52 -4.49 -8.05
C ARG A 86 -7.91 -5.35 -9.15
N ARG A 87 -6.58 -5.39 -9.27
CA ARG A 87 -5.91 -6.23 -10.27
C ARG A 87 -6.18 -7.71 -10.01
N HIS A 88 -6.11 -8.17 -8.77
CA HIS A 88 -6.44 -9.54 -8.41
C HIS A 88 -7.84 -9.95 -8.90
N TRP A 89 -8.85 -9.09 -8.72
CA TRP A 89 -10.20 -9.34 -9.24
C TRP A 89 -10.25 -9.37 -10.77
N GLN A 90 -9.51 -8.50 -11.46
CA GLN A 90 -9.44 -8.47 -12.92
C GLN A 90 -8.80 -9.75 -13.47
N ASP A 91 -7.67 -10.15 -12.91
CA ASP A 91 -6.93 -11.37 -13.29
C ASP A 91 -7.82 -12.62 -13.11
N ARG A 92 -8.58 -12.68 -12.01
CA ARG A 92 -9.52 -13.79 -11.73
C ARG A 92 -10.70 -13.85 -12.71
N GLN A 93 -11.13 -12.70 -13.24
CA GLN A 93 -12.20 -12.62 -14.24
C GLN A 93 -11.69 -12.91 -15.67
N ALA A 94 -10.41 -12.65 -15.93
CA ALA A 94 -9.79 -12.79 -17.26
C ALA A 94 -9.24 -14.20 -17.56
N ALA A 95 -9.18 -15.11 -16.57
CA ALA A 95 -8.74 -16.48 -16.79
C ALA A 95 -9.81 -17.28 -17.60
N PRO A 96 -9.45 -17.96 -18.71
CA PRO A 96 -8.17 -18.65 -18.92
C PRO A 96 -7.29 -18.10 -20.06
N GLY A 97 -6.03 -17.73 -19.75
CA GLY A 97 -4.92 -17.68 -20.73
C GLY A 97 -4.18 -16.35 -20.98
N GLY A 98 -4.34 -15.29 -20.17
CA GLY A 98 -3.73 -13.98 -20.44
C GLY A 98 -2.38 -13.73 -19.74
N VAL A 99 -1.39 -13.25 -20.50
CA VAL A 99 0.01 -12.96 -20.11
C VAL A 99 0.12 -11.65 -19.30
N GLU A 100 1.07 -11.60 -18.36
CA GLU A 100 1.34 -10.47 -17.46
C GLU A 100 1.74 -9.18 -18.20
N GLU A 101 1.03 -8.10 -17.90
CA GLU A 101 1.41 -6.74 -18.28
C GLU A 101 2.47 -6.18 -17.33
N ALA A 102 3.54 -5.64 -17.93
CA ALA A 102 4.67 -5.05 -17.24
C ALA A 102 4.23 -3.88 -16.35
N ASP A 103 4.61 -4.01 -15.09
CA ASP A 103 4.05 -3.26 -14.00
C ASP A 103 4.66 -1.85 -13.91
N ARG A 104 3.83 -0.82 -14.19
CA ARG A 104 4.22 0.57 -13.92
C ARG A 104 4.18 0.78 -12.41
N ALA A 105 5.34 1.12 -11.83
CA ALA A 105 5.44 1.53 -10.44
C ALA A 105 4.35 2.55 -10.10
N PRO A 106 3.67 2.42 -8.94
CA PRO A 106 2.58 3.32 -8.57
C PRO A 106 3.06 4.77 -8.59
N ASP A 107 2.41 5.65 -9.37
CA ASP A 107 2.77 7.07 -9.46
C ASP A 107 2.61 7.71 -8.07
N PRO A 108 3.71 8.07 -7.40
CA PRO A 108 3.66 8.64 -6.06
C PRO A 108 3.17 10.10 -6.04
N GLY A 109 2.95 10.71 -7.21
CA GLY A 109 2.48 12.08 -7.37
C GLY A 109 1.03 12.22 -7.84
N ALA A 110 0.27 11.14 -7.97
CA ALA A 110 -1.16 11.25 -8.26
C ALA A 110 -1.89 11.79 -7.00
N ASP A 111 -2.50 12.97 -7.11
CA ASP A 111 -3.27 13.59 -6.03
C ASP A 111 -4.42 12.68 -5.58
N PHE A 112 -4.35 12.13 -4.36
CA PHE A 112 -5.38 11.23 -3.82
C PHE A 112 -6.31 11.95 -2.85
N VAL A 113 -7.32 12.62 -3.39
CA VAL A 113 -8.48 13.11 -2.61
C VAL A 113 -9.61 12.06 -2.50
N ASP A 114 -9.55 10.93 -3.23
CA ASP A 114 -10.75 10.08 -3.40
C ASP A 114 -10.91 8.86 -2.47
N LEU A 115 -10.06 8.67 -1.45
CA LEU A 115 -10.28 7.61 -0.45
C LEU A 115 -11.21 8.02 0.70
N THR A 116 -11.69 9.27 0.73
CA THR A 116 -12.78 9.67 1.64
C THR A 116 -14.13 9.07 1.23
N VAL A 117 -14.26 8.50 0.02
CA VAL A 117 -15.47 7.84 -0.48
C VAL A 117 -15.65 6.40 0.05
N LEU A 118 -14.62 5.78 0.65
CA LEU A 118 -14.76 4.53 1.40
C LEU A 118 -15.26 4.75 2.86
N ARG A 119 -16.02 5.83 3.12
CA ARG A 119 -16.56 6.13 4.46
C ARG A 119 -17.89 5.46 4.81
N LEU A 120 -18.66 4.87 3.90
CA LEU A 120 -19.99 4.36 4.28
C LEU A 120 -20.30 3.05 3.59
N GLN A 121 -19.91 1.93 4.22
CA GLN A 121 -20.73 0.73 4.49
C GLN A 121 -19.87 -0.24 5.33
N LEU A 122 -19.57 0.15 6.57
CA LEU A 122 -19.44 -0.79 7.68
C LEU A 122 -20.82 -0.83 8.34
N SER A 123 -21.60 -1.85 8.02
CA SER A 123 -22.75 -2.28 8.82
C SER A 123 -22.49 -3.73 9.22
#